data_AF-A0A0V8CQN1-F1
#
_entry.id   AF-A0A0V8CQN1-F1
#
_cell.length_a   1.000
_cell.length_b   1.000
_cell.length_c   1.000
_cell.angle_alpha   90.00
_cell.angle_beta   90.00
_cell.angle_gamma   90.00
#
_symmetry.space_group_name_H-M   'P 1'
#
loop_
_entity.id
_entity.type
_entity.pdbx_description
1 polymer ?
#
loop_
_entity_poly.entity_id
_entity_poly.type
_entity_poly.pdbx_seq_one_letter_code
_entity_poly.pdbx_strand_id
1 'polypeptide(L)'
;MRERSQQHETLFRVTGYDIIKTMNKLEELRNNIDQVDQEIVQLLEKRMTIVKEISQEKQAQKITILDNSREQAVLDLARQNIKNSAYQETIINTFKDIMKNSRLYQRENREQ
;
A
#
# COMPACT_ATOMS: atom_id res chain seq x y z
N MET A 1 58.66 5.77 16.20
CA MET A 1 58.04 5.78 14.85
C MET A 1 57.06 4.59 14.66
N ARG A 2 56.15 4.33 15.60
CA ARG A 2 55.15 3.23 15.45
C ARG A 2 53.69 3.68 15.62
N GLU A 3 53.44 4.96 15.86
CA GLU A 3 52.08 5.48 16.09
C GLU A 3 51.44 6.09 14.84
N ARG A 4 52.23 6.55 13.84
CA ARG A 4 51.69 7.08 12.58
C ARG A 4 51.08 6.01 11.67
N SER A 5 51.42 4.74 11.88
CA SER A 5 50.95 3.61 11.07
C SER A 5 49.55 3.12 11.47
N GLN A 6 49.11 3.33 12.71
CA GLN A 6 47.81 2.84 13.19
C GLN A 6 46.65 3.81 12.88
N GLN A 7 46.93 5.09 12.67
CA GLN A 7 45.89 6.08 12.35
C GLN A 7 45.41 6.00 10.89
N HIS A 8 46.24 5.56 9.94
CA HIS A 8 45.83 5.36 8.54
C HIS A 8 45.03 4.06 8.33
N GLU A 9 45.23 3.05 9.18
CA GLU A 9 44.49 1.78 9.11
C GLU A 9 43.06 1.89 9.66
N THR A 10 42.82 2.88 10.52
CA THR A 10 41.50 3.11 11.15
C THR A 10 40.53 3.84 10.22
N LEU A 11 41.03 4.63 9.25
CA LEU A 11 40.19 5.40 8.33
C LEU A 11 39.62 4.57 7.16
N PHE A 12 40.21 3.41 6.85
CA PHE A 12 39.76 2.53 5.75
C PHE A 12 38.58 1.63 6.13
N ARG A 13 38.28 1.49 7.43
CA ARG A 13 37.18 0.63 7.92
C ARG A 13 35.80 1.31 7.95
N VAL A 14 35.74 2.63 7.83
CA VAL A 14 34.49 3.41 7.94
C VAL A 14 33.76 3.57 6.59
N THR A 15 34.29 3.06 5.46
CA THR A 15 33.79 3.44 4.12
C THR A 15 33.39 2.30 3.18
N GLY A 16 33.33 1.04 3.61
CA GLY A 16 32.94 -0.07 2.73
C GLY A 16 31.94 -1.04 3.33
N TYR A 17 32.19 -1.49 4.57
CA TYR A 17 31.36 -2.48 5.24
C TYR A 17 29.97 -1.93 5.59
N ASP A 18 29.89 -0.70 6.12
CA ASP A 18 28.61 -0.09 6.48
C ASP A 18 27.76 0.23 5.25
N ILE A 19 28.37 0.63 4.13
CA ILE A 19 27.66 0.86 2.86
C ILE A 19 27.14 -0.47 2.29
N ILE A 20 27.97 -1.53 2.21
CA ILE A 20 27.54 -2.83 1.69
C ILE A 20 26.46 -3.47 2.60
N LYS A 21 26.60 -3.34 3.93
CA LYS A 21 25.61 -3.82 4.90
C LYS A 21 24.30 -3.03 4.82
N THR A 22 24.36 -1.72 4.61
CA THR A 22 23.17 -0.86 4.47
C THR A 22 22.47 -1.07 3.12
N MET A 23 23.22 -1.24 2.03
CA MET A 23 22.68 -1.65 0.72
C MET A 23 21.95 -2.98 0.84
N ASN A 24 22.50 -3.95 1.59
CA ASN A 24 21.82 -5.22 1.83
C ASN A 24 20.52 -5.06 2.63
N LYS A 25 20.51 -4.24 3.71
CA LYS A 25 19.30 -4.06 4.51
C LYS A 25 18.18 -3.31 3.76
N LEU A 26 18.54 -2.30 2.98
CA LEU A 26 17.56 -1.57 2.18
C LEU A 26 16.93 -2.46 1.12
N GLU A 27 17.73 -3.28 0.43
CA GLU A 27 17.23 -4.25 -0.56
C GLU A 27 16.37 -5.33 0.10
N GLU A 28 16.73 -5.83 1.29
CA GLU A 28 15.88 -6.75 2.06
C GLU A 28 14.52 -6.12 2.40
N LEU A 29 14.51 -4.86 2.84
CA LEU A 29 13.26 -4.14 3.13
C LEU A 29 12.42 -3.92 1.87
N ARG A 30 13.04 -3.64 0.72
CA ARG A 30 12.34 -3.53 -0.57
C ARG A 30 11.73 -4.85 -0.99
N ASN A 31 12.46 -5.96 -0.89
CA ASN A 31 11.93 -7.28 -1.18
C ASN A 31 10.74 -7.64 -0.27
N ASN A 32 10.79 -7.25 1.00
CA ASN A 32 9.65 -7.43 1.91
C ASN A 32 8.44 -6.58 1.49
N ILE A 33 8.65 -5.35 1.01
CA ILE A 33 7.58 -4.53 0.43
C ILE A 33 7.02 -5.19 -0.82
N ASP A 34 7.86 -5.67 -1.74
CA ASP A 34 7.41 -6.32 -2.98
C ASP A 34 6.51 -7.53 -2.69
N GLN A 35 6.83 -8.32 -1.66
CA GLN A 35 6.00 -9.44 -1.22
C GLN A 35 4.64 -8.97 -0.69
N VAL A 36 4.63 -7.93 0.16
CA VAL A 36 3.38 -7.34 0.66
C VAL A 36 2.55 -6.75 -0.48
N ASP A 37 3.19 -6.09 -1.46
CA ASP A 37 2.52 -5.50 -2.61
C ASP A 37 1.88 -6.56 -3.51
N GLN A 38 2.52 -7.73 -3.66
CA GLN A 38 1.90 -8.88 -4.35
C GLN A 38 0.62 -9.34 -3.65
N GLU A 39 0.61 -9.41 -2.31
CA GLU A 39 -0.60 -9.74 -1.54
C GLU A 39 -1.68 -8.65 -1.69
N ILE A 40 -1.29 -7.37 -1.68
CA ILE A 40 -2.20 -6.25 -1.90
C ILE A 40 -2.85 -6.36 -3.29
N VAL A 41 -2.09 -6.66 -4.34
CA VAL A 41 -2.62 -6.85 -5.70
C VAL A 41 -3.68 -7.95 -5.71
N GLN A 42 -3.39 -9.12 -5.13
CA GLN A 42 -4.36 -10.23 -5.07
C GLN A 42 -5.64 -9.86 -4.31
N LEU A 43 -5.51 -9.12 -3.20
CA LEU A 43 -6.65 -8.63 -2.42
C LEU A 43 -7.47 -7.61 -3.20
N LEU A 44 -6.81 -6.72 -3.95
CA LEU A 44 -7.48 -5.74 -4.79
C LEU A 44 -8.20 -6.39 -5.97
N GLU A 45 -7.61 -7.38 -6.64
CA GLU A 45 -8.27 -8.15 -7.70
C GLU A 45 -9.53 -8.85 -7.17
N LYS A 46 -9.42 -9.55 -6.03
CA LYS A 46 -10.58 -10.16 -5.36
C LYS A 46 -11.66 -9.13 -5.07
N ARG A 47 -11.28 -7.96 -4.57
CA ARG A 47 -12.21 -6.85 -4.31
C ARG A 47 -12.85 -6.35 -5.61
N MET A 48 -12.12 -6.27 -6.72
CA MET A 48 -12.65 -5.82 -8.01
C MET A 48 -13.64 -6.80 -8.63
N THR A 49 -13.44 -8.12 -8.46
CA THR A 49 -14.45 -9.12 -8.83
C THR A 49 -15.77 -8.87 -8.10
N ILE A 50 -15.72 -8.60 -6.79
CA ILE A 50 -16.92 -8.28 -6.00
C ILE A 50 -17.54 -6.94 -6.45
N VAL A 51 -16.73 -5.93 -6.76
CA VAL A 51 -17.21 -4.64 -7.28
C VAL A 51 -17.93 -4.81 -8.62
N LYS A 52 -17.47 -5.72 -9.49
CA LYS A 52 -18.14 -6.05 -10.75
C LYS A 52 -19.54 -6.62 -10.50
N GLU A 53 -19.68 -7.57 -9.59
CA GLU A 53 -20.98 -8.14 -9.20
C GLU A 53 -21.90 -7.06 -8.61
N ILE A 54 -21.38 -6.22 -7.70
CA ILE A 54 -22.13 -5.07 -7.15
C ILE A 54 -22.59 -4.12 -8.26
N SER A 55 -21.75 -3.88 -9.27
CA SER A 55 -22.11 -3.03 -10.42
C SER A 55 -23.33 -3.58 -11.15
N GLN A 56 -23.32 -4.88 -11.45
CA GLN A 56 -24.40 -5.58 -12.16
C GLN A 56 -25.71 -5.53 -11.36
N GLU A 57 -25.64 -5.80 -10.05
CA GLU A 57 -26.80 -5.71 -9.16
C GLU A 57 -27.38 -4.29 -9.09
N LYS A 58 -26.52 -3.28 -8.94
CA LYS A 58 -26.96 -1.88 -8.92
C LYS A 58 -27.56 -1.45 -10.27
N GLN A 59 -27.05 -1.96 -11.39
CA GLN A 59 -27.64 -1.69 -12.71
C GLN A 59 -29.03 -2.29 -12.83
N ALA A 60 -29.19 -3.58 -12.48
CA ALA A 60 -30.47 -4.27 -12.49
C ALA A 60 -31.54 -3.56 -11.63
N GLN A 61 -31.12 -3.06 -10.47
CA GLN A 61 -31.98 -2.36 -9.52
C GLN A 61 -32.08 -0.84 -9.77
N LYS A 62 -31.40 -0.30 -10.80
CA LYS A 62 -31.32 1.15 -11.11
C LYS A 62 -30.80 2.01 -9.95
N ILE A 63 -29.94 1.45 -9.11
CA ILE A 63 -29.29 2.13 -7.99
C ILE A 63 -28.09 2.95 -8.51
N THR A 64 -27.84 4.13 -7.92
CA THR A 64 -26.70 4.98 -8.25
C THR A 64 -25.36 4.34 -7.85
N ILE A 65 -24.29 4.66 -8.58
CA ILE A 65 -22.94 4.16 -8.25
C ILE A 65 -22.48 4.71 -6.91
N LEU A 66 -22.62 6.03 -6.73
CA LEU A 66 -22.21 6.71 -5.50
C LEU A 66 -23.21 6.39 -4.39
N ASP A 67 -22.67 5.82 -3.30
CA ASP A 67 -23.37 5.57 -2.05
C ASP A 67 -22.49 6.05 -0.89
N ASN A 68 -22.73 7.29 -0.48
CA ASN A 68 -21.93 7.95 0.57
C ASN A 68 -22.02 7.21 1.91
N SER A 69 -23.19 6.64 2.23
CA SER A 69 -23.41 5.92 3.49
C SER A 69 -22.55 4.66 3.55
N ARG A 70 -22.50 3.91 2.43
CA ARG A 70 -21.70 2.71 2.32
C ARG A 70 -20.21 3.02 2.37
N GLU A 71 -19.76 4.07 1.70
CA GLU A 71 -18.36 4.48 1.68
C GLU A 71 -17.88 4.95 3.06
N GLN A 72 -18.71 5.72 3.78
CA GLN A 72 -18.39 6.10 5.15
C GLN A 72 -18.24 4.87 6.05
N ALA A 73 -19.13 3.88 5.92
CA ALA A 73 -19.02 2.61 6.66
C ALA A 73 -17.74 1.82 6.32
N VAL A 74 -17.25 1.86 5.07
CA VAL A 74 -15.93 1.27 4.74
C VAL A 74 -14.82 1.98 5.52
N LEU A 75 -14.82 3.31 5.52
CA LEU A 75 -13.78 4.10 6.18
C LEU A 75 -13.80 3.89 7.70
N ASP A 76 -14.98 3.82 8.31
CA ASP A 76 -15.11 3.60 9.74
C ASP A 76 -14.63 2.20 10.14
N LEU A 77 -14.96 1.18 9.35
CA LEU A 77 -14.42 -0.16 9.57
C LEU A 77 -12.90 -0.20 9.37
N ALA A 78 -12.36 0.51 8.38
CA ALA A 78 -10.91 0.61 8.20
C ALA A 78 -10.25 1.25 9.42
N ARG A 79 -10.80 2.36 9.95
CA ARG A 79 -10.31 3.00 11.18
C ARG A 79 -10.26 2.04 12.36
N GLN A 80 -11.32 1.26 12.56
CA GLN A 80 -11.41 0.29 13.66
C GLN A 80 -10.35 -0.82 13.58
N ASN A 81 -9.88 -1.17 12.37
CA ASN A 81 -8.90 -2.22 12.18
C ASN A 81 -7.44 -1.72 12.21
N ILE A 82 -7.22 -0.41 12.21
CA ILE A 82 -5.88 0.18 12.27
C ILE A 82 -5.38 0.13 13.71
N LYS A 83 -4.29 -0.61 13.94
CA LYS A 83 -3.69 -0.78 15.26
C LYS A 83 -2.69 0.32 15.62
N ASN A 84 -1.92 0.78 14.62
CA ASN A 84 -0.95 1.84 14.81
C ASN A 84 -1.54 3.17 14.31
N SER A 85 -1.83 4.07 15.24
CA SER A 85 -2.42 5.38 14.94
C SER A 85 -1.54 6.24 14.05
N ALA A 86 -0.21 6.05 14.06
CA ALA A 86 0.71 6.77 13.18
C ALA A 86 0.46 6.49 11.68
N TYR A 87 -0.17 5.35 11.36
CA TYR A 87 -0.48 4.97 9.96
C TYR A 87 -1.91 5.30 9.57
N GLN A 88 -2.74 5.82 10.49
CA GLN A 88 -4.17 5.93 10.28
C GLN A 88 -4.51 6.81 9.08
N GLU A 89 -3.94 8.01 9.01
CA GLU A 89 -4.23 8.94 7.92
C GLU A 89 -3.83 8.37 6.56
N THR A 90 -2.62 7.80 6.47
CA THR A 90 -2.11 7.17 5.25
C THR A 90 -3.02 6.05 4.77
N ILE A 91 -3.38 5.11 5.64
CA ILE A 91 -4.25 3.97 5.29
C ILE A 91 -5.64 4.47 4.87
N ILE A 92 -6.21 5.44 5.59
CA ILE A 92 -7.54 5.97 5.26
C ILE A 92 -7.55 6.68 3.90
N ASN A 93 -6.48 7.40 3.55
CA ASN A 93 -6.37 8.01 2.23
C ASN A 93 -6.25 6.95 1.12
N THR A 94 -5.47 5.88 1.34
CA THR A 94 -5.42 4.75 0.40
C THR A 94 -6.80 4.12 0.19
N PHE A 95 -7.59 3.92 1.24
CA PHE A 95 -8.96 3.39 1.12
C PHE A 95 -9.88 4.31 0.31
N LYS A 96 -9.77 5.64 0.47
CA LYS A 96 -10.52 6.59 -0.36
C LYS A 96 -10.17 6.43 -1.85
N ASP A 97 -8.89 6.26 -2.18
CA ASP A 97 -8.45 6.06 -3.56
C ASP A 97 -8.92 4.72 -4.13
N ILE A 98 -8.89 3.64 -3.34
CA ILE A 98 -9.47 2.34 -3.73
C ILE A 98 -10.96 2.50 -4.07
N MET A 99 -11.74 3.20 -3.23
CA MET A 99 -13.17 3.43 -3.49
C MET A 99 -13.39 4.31 -4.72
N LYS A 100 -12.58 5.35 -4.91
CA LYS A 100 -12.60 6.21 -6.10
C LYS A 100 -12.41 5.40 -7.38
N ASN A 101 -11.41 4.54 -7.44
CA ASN A 101 -11.16 3.67 -8.60
C ASN A 101 -12.28 2.65 -8.82
N SER A 102 -12.88 2.16 -7.74
CA SER A 102 -14.06 1.27 -7.82
C SER A 102 -15.25 1.93 -8.49
N ARG A 103 -15.49 3.22 -8.18
CA ARG A 103 -16.57 3.99 -8.80
C ARG A 103 -16.27 4.26 -10.27
N LEU A 104 -15.02 4.57 -10.60
CA LEU A 104 -14.60 4.79 -11.99
C LEU A 104 -14.86 3.55 -12.84
N TYR A 105 -14.39 2.37 -12.38
CA TYR A 105 -14.66 1.10 -13.03
C TYR A 105 -16.17 0.84 -13.22
N GLN A 106 -16.99 1.09 -12.19
CA GLN A 106 -18.44 0.93 -12.30
C GLN A 106 -19.07 1.86 -13.34
N ARG A 107 -18.55 3.08 -13.53
CA ARG A 107 -19.05 4.04 -14.53
C ARG A 107 -18.71 3.55 -15.94
N GLU A 108 -17.46 3.17 -16.16
CA GLU A 108 -17.00 2.67 -17.46
C GLU A 108 -17.77 1.42 -17.91
N ASN A 109 -18.11 0.52 -16.97
CA ASN A 109 -18.92 -0.68 -17.26
C ASN A 109 -20.45 -0.43 -17.30
N ARG A 110 -20.91 0.81 -17.13
CA ARG A 110 -22.33 1.20 -17.38
C ARG A 110 -22.53 1.81 -18.76
N GLU A 111 -21.46 2.26 -19.40
CA GLU A 111 -21.46 2.95 -20.70
C GLU A 111 -21.16 2.00 -21.88
N GLN A 112 -20.89 0.72 -21.60
CA GLN A 112 -20.74 -0.35 -22.58
C GLN A 112 -22.04 -1.14 -22.73
#